data_AF-A0A2W2CBU7-F1
#
_entry.id   AF-A0A2W2CBU7-F1
#
_cell.length_a   1.000
_cell.length_b   1.000
_cell.length_c   1.000
_cell.angle_alpha   90.00
_cell.angle_beta   90.00
_cell.angle_gamma   90.00
#
_symmetry.space_group_name_H-M   'P 1'
#
loop_
_entity.id
_entity.type
_entity.pdbx_description
1 polymer ?
#
loop_
_entity_poly.entity_id
_entity_poly.type
_entity_poly.pdbx_seq_one_letter_code
_entity_poly.pdbx_strand_id
1 'polypeptide(L)'
;MRVLLVEDEQPLATYIAAGLHKHGCAVDVAHDGQQALDKCEITPYDVVVLDRDLPVVHGDTVCRLLAQRFTNAVRITVSTLRRKLGDPPLIETVTGAGYRIAP
;
A
#
# COMPACT_ATOMS: atom_id res chain seq x y z
N MET A 1 -3.99 12.24 6.51
CA MET A 1 -4.12 10.78 6.44
C MET A 1 -2.74 10.19 6.22
N ARG A 2 -2.29 9.27 7.07
CA ARG A 2 -0.96 8.66 7.00
C ARG A 2 -1.06 7.29 6.33
N VAL A 3 -0.24 7.09 5.30
CA VAL A 3 -0.23 5.88 4.47
C VAL A 3 1.15 5.23 4.60
N LEU A 4 1.19 3.92 4.82
CA LEU A 4 2.37 3.12 4.59
C LEU A 4 2.28 2.52 3.19
N LEU A 5 3.26 2.79 2.33
CA LEU A 5 3.43 2.11 1.05
C LEU A 5 4.52 1.06 1.19
N VAL A 6 4.23 -0.19 0.84
CA VAL A 6 5.15 -1.32 0.90
C VAL A 6 5.34 -1.86 -0.51
N GLU A 7 6.49 -1.58 -1.08
CA GLU A 7 6.84 -1.80 -2.49
C GLU A 7 8.37 -1.94 -2.60
N ASP A 8 8.84 -3.09 -3.08
CA ASP A 8 10.28 -3.36 -3.23
C ASP A 8 10.86 -2.77 -4.52
N GLU A 9 10.03 -2.50 -5.53
CA GLU A 9 10.45 -1.80 -6.74
C GLU A 9 10.57 -0.28 -6.47
N GLN A 10 11.77 0.18 -6.12
CA GLN A 10 12.02 1.57 -5.69
C GLN A 10 11.52 2.66 -6.67
N PRO A 11 11.69 2.54 -8.01
CA PRO A 11 11.08 3.48 -8.96
C PRO A 11 9.56 3.58 -8.82
N LEU A 12 8.86 2.45 -8.73
CA LEU A 12 7.42 2.38 -8.58
C LEU A 12 6.98 2.95 -7.22
N ALA A 13 7.68 2.59 -6.14
CA ALA A 13 7.45 3.13 -4.80
C ALA A 13 7.52 4.66 -4.80
N THR A 14 8.53 5.22 -5.46
CA THR A 14 8.74 6.67 -5.56
C THR A 14 7.60 7.34 -6.34
N TYR A 15 7.19 6.76 -7.46
CA TYR A 15 6.10 7.28 -8.28
C TYR A 15 4.77 7.30 -7.51
N ILE A 16 4.41 6.17 -6.86
CA ILE A 16 3.17 6.05 -6.08
C ILE A 16 3.19 7.01 -4.87
N ALA A 17 4.31 7.07 -4.14
CA ALA A 17 4.45 7.97 -3.00
C ALA A 17 4.27 9.45 -3.42
N ALA A 18 4.89 9.86 -4.53
CA ALA A 18 4.73 11.21 -5.07
C ALA A 18 3.27 11.51 -5.46
N GLY A 19 2.56 10.56 -6.08
CA GLY A 19 1.14 10.70 -6.37
C GLY A 19 0.30 10.88 -5.11
N LEU A 20 0.48 10.02 -4.12
CA LEU A 20 -0.24 10.08 -2.84
C LEU A 20 0.07 11.37 -2.06
N HIS A 21 1.32 11.85 -2.07
CA HIS A 21 1.71 13.13 -1.48
C HIS A 21 0.99 14.30 -2.16
N LYS A 22 0.88 14.32 -3.49
CA LYS A 22 0.13 15.35 -4.25
C LYS A 22 -1.35 15.39 -3.87
N HIS A 23 -1.92 14.27 -3.43
CA HIS A 23 -3.29 14.18 -2.93
C HIS A 23 -3.42 14.43 -1.41
N GLY A 24 -2.38 14.97 -0.76
CA GLY A 24 -2.43 15.38 0.65
C GLY A 24 -2.26 14.23 1.66
N CYS A 25 -1.76 13.06 1.22
CA CYS A 25 -1.38 11.98 2.14
C CYS A 25 0.03 12.22 2.69
N ALA A 26 0.27 11.88 3.96
CA ALA A 26 1.62 11.68 4.48
C ALA A 26 2.00 10.22 4.21
N VAL A 27 3.02 9.97 3.39
CA VAL A 27 3.39 8.60 2.99
C VAL A 27 4.75 8.25 3.55
N ASP A 28 4.80 7.15 4.30
CA ASP A 28 6.04 6.44 4.63
C ASP A 28 6.19 5.24 3.69
N VAL A 29 7.43 4.92 3.31
CA VAL A 29 7.73 3.80 2.42
C VAL A 29 8.48 2.70 3.17
N ALA A 30 8.15 1.44 2.88
CA ALA A 30 8.88 0.23 3.23
C ALA A 30 9.20 -0.55 1.95
N HIS A 31 10.36 -1.19 1.90
CA HIS A 31 10.83 -1.91 0.71
C HIS A 31 10.81 -3.44 0.85
N ASP A 32 10.31 -3.93 1.98
CA ASP A 32 10.12 -5.35 2.25
C ASP A 32 9.07 -5.51 3.35
N GLY A 33 8.59 -6.74 3.55
CA GLY A 33 7.55 -6.98 4.54
C GLY A 33 8.03 -6.85 6.00
N GLN A 34 9.32 -6.99 6.29
CA GLN A 34 9.83 -6.81 7.65
C GLN A 34 9.83 -5.33 8.03
N GLN A 35 10.33 -4.45 7.15
CA GLN A 35 10.25 -3.01 7.32
C GLN A 35 8.81 -2.53 7.50
N ALA A 36 7.86 -3.14 6.80
CA ALA A 36 6.45 -2.83 6.96
C ALA A 36 5.94 -3.18 8.37
N LEU A 37 6.28 -4.37 8.88
CA LEU A 37 5.92 -4.78 10.23
C LEU A 37 6.56 -3.89 11.29
N ASP A 38 7.85 -3.59 11.16
CA ASP A 38 8.60 -2.73 12.09
C ASP A 38 8.00 -1.32 12.16
N LYS A 39 7.66 -0.73 11.00
CA LYS A 39 7.00 0.59 10.95
C LYS A 39 5.62 0.56 11.58
N CYS A 40 4.81 -0.47 11.30
CA CYS A 40 3.48 -0.63 11.88
C CYS A 40 3.50 -0.87 13.40
N GLU A 41 4.62 -1.35 13.95
CA GLU A 41 4.76 -1.54 15.39
C GLU A 41 4.89 -0.22 16.14
N ILE A 42 5.55 0.77 15.53
CA ILE A 42 5.85 2.06 16.17
C ILE A 42 4.99 3.22 15.68
N THR A 43 4.39 3.09 14.49
CA THR A 43 3.60 4.16 13.86
C THR A 43 2.22 3.64 13.48
N PRO A 44 1.13 4.28 13.97
CA PRO A 44 -0.21 3.98 13.48
C PRO A 44 -0.40 4.56 12.07
N TYR A 45 -0.88 3.72 11.15
CA TYR A 45 -1.23 4.10 9.78
C TYR A 45 -2.74 3.99 9.56
N ASP A 46 -3.30 4.94 8.83
CA ASP A 46 -4.71 4.90 8.41
C ASP A 46 -4.91 3.87 7.29
N VAL A 47 -3.88 3.71 6.45
CA VAL A 47 -3.88 2.89 5.23
C VAL A 47 -2.49 2.27 5.03
N VAL A 48 -2.41 1.01 4.59
CA VAL A 48 -1.20 0.26 4.26
C VAL A 48 -1.37 -0.30 2.85
N VAL A 49 -0.76 0.33 1.86
CA VAL A 49 -0.66 -0.15 0.47
C VAL A 49 0.45 -1.17 0.43
N LEU A 50 0.13 -2.39 0.00
CA LEU A 50 0.97 -3.55 0.21
C LEU A 50 1.07 -4.35 -1.08
N ASP A 51 2.28 -4.48 -1.63
CA ASP A 51 2.54 -5.50 -2.64
C ASP A 51 2.54 -6.91 -2.02
N ARG A 52 2.12 -7.89 -2.81
CA ARG A 52 2.05 -9.29 -2.42
C ARG A 52 3.43 -9.96 -2.44
N ASP A 53 4.21 -9.71 -3.48
CA ASP A 53 5.42 -10.47 -3.80
C ASP A 53 6.69 -9.89 -3.14
N LEU A 54 6.53 -9.37 -1.92
CA LEU A 54 7.60 -8.74 -1.17
C LEU A 54 8.71 -9.73 -0.74
N PRO A 55 9.97 -9.26 -0.73
CA PRO A 55 11.08 -10.01 -0.14
C PRO A 55 10.99 -10.03 1.39
N VAL A 56 11.78 -10.93 2.00
CA VAL A 56 11.90 -11.15 3.46
C VAL A 56 10.63 -11.69 4.11
N VAL A 57 9.52 -10.95 4.03
CA VAL A 57 8.19 -11.37 4.47
C VAL A 57 7.19 -11.06 3.37
N HIS A 58 6.55 -12.10 2.83
CA HIS A 58 5.50 -11.93 1.80
C HIS A 58 4.33 -11.08 2.30
N GLY A 59 3.73 -10.30 1.40
CA GLY A 59 2.61 -9.40 1.70
C GLY A 59 1.41 -10.12 2.32
N ASP A 60 1.11 -11.35 1.88
CA ASP A 60 0.04 -12.16 2.48
C ASP A 60 0.28 -12.43 3.98
N THR A 61 1.55 -12.61 4.38
CA THR A 61 1.93 -12.80 5.78
C THR A 61 1.83 -11.50 6.57
N VAL A 62 2.32 -10.38 6.01
CA VAL A 62 2.18 -9.05 6.62
C VAL A 62 0.70 -8.72 6.86
N CYS A 63 -0.15 -8.92 5.86
CA CYS A 63 -1.59 -8.69 5.95
C CYS A 63 -2.25 -9.49 7.08
N ARG A 64 -1.93 -10.80 7.19
CA ARG A 64 -2.46 -11.65 8.28
C ARG A 64 -2.02 -11.15 9.66
N LEU A 65 -0.74 -10.81 9.83
CA LEU A 65 -0.20 -10.35 11.11
C LEU A 65 -0.82 -9.01 11.54
N LEU A 66 -0.98 -8.07 10.59
CA LEU A 66 -1.66 -6.80 10.86
C LEU A 66 -3.14 -7.02 11.19
N ALA A 67 -3.82 -7.95 10.51
CA ALA A 67 -5.22 -8.25 10.79
C ALA A 67 -5.46 -8.88 12.17
N GLN A 68 -4.49 -9.63 12.69
CA GLN A 68 -4.55 -10.20 14.04
C GLN A 68 -4.25 -9.17 15.14
N ARG A 69 -3.37 -8.21 14.85
CA ARG A 69 -2.93 -7.17 15.81
C ARG A 69 -3.91 -6.00 15.92
N PHE A 70 -4.68 -5.72 14.87
CA PHE A 70 -5.57 -4.57 14.80
C PHE A 70 -7.00 -5.01 14.48
N THR A 71 -7.95 -4.76 15.38
CA THR A 71 -9.41 -4.94 15.12
C THR A 71 -9.95 -3.97 14.06
N ASN A 72 -9.18 -2.95 13.68
CA ASN A 72 -9.39 -2.06 12.54
C ASN A 72 -8.42 -2.37 11.38
N ALA A 73 -8.14 -3.66 11.15
CA ALA A 73 -7.30 -4.14 10.06
C ALA A 73 -7.62 -3.40 8.75
N VAL A 74 -6.61 -2.73 8.21
CA VAL A 74 -6.73 -1.92 7.02
C VAL A 74 -7.19 -2.79 5.85
N ARG A 75 -8.44 -2.59 5.44
CA ARG A 75 -9.01 -3.12 4.21
C ARG A 75 -8.69 -2.16 3.06
N ILE A 76 -7.61 -2.42 2.33
CA ILE A 76 -7.46 -1.81 1.00
C ILE A 76 -8.28 -2.63 0.01
N THR A 77 -9.52 -2.20 -0.19
CA THR A 77 -10.22 -2.53 -1.42
C THR A 77 -9.73 -1.54 -2.48
N VAL A 78 -9.20 -2.05 -3.60
CA VAL A 78 -8.78 -1.21 -4.72
C VAL A 78 -9.88 -0.24 -5.17
N SER A 79 -11.16 -0.56 -4.97
CA SER A 79 -12.28 0.37 -5.22
C SER A 79 -12.24 1.65 -4.36
N THR A 80 -11.84 1.57 -3.08
CA THR A 80 -11.73 2.73 -2.19
C THR A 80 -10.52 3.58 -2.55
N LEU A 81 -9.40 2.93 -2.88
CA LEU A 81 -8.17 3.62 -3.31
C LEU A 81 -8.38 4.32 -4.66
N ARG A 82 -9.00 3.64 -5.65
CA ARG A 82 -9.43 4.23 -6.93
C ARG A 82 -10.23 5.51 -6.75
N ARG A 83 -11.26 5.46 -5.89
CA ARG A 83 -12.12 6.63 -5.64
C ARG A 83 -11.37 7.80 -5.02
N LYS A 84 -10.36 7.54 -4.18
CA LYS A 84 -9.53 8.59 -3.56
C LYS A 84 -8.47 9.15 -4.51
N LEU A 85 -7.98 8.34 -5.43
CA LEU A 85 -6.98 8.73 -6.44
C LEU A 85 -7.58 9.57 -7.59
N GLY A 86 -8.91 9.72 -7.64
CA GLY A 86 -9.58 10.61 -8.57
C GLY A 86 -9.92 9.97 -9.91
N ASP A 87 -10.47 10.79 -10.80
CA ASP A 87 -10.82 10.43 -12.18
C ASP A 87 -9.88 11.19 -13.13
N PRO A 88 -9.19 10.51 -14.08
CA PRO A 88 -9.21 9.07 -14.35
C PRO A 88 -8.61 8.21 -13.23
N PRO A 89 -9.09 6.95 -13.06
CA PRO A 89 -8.60 6.07 -12.02
C PRO A 89 -7.14 5.69 -12.28
N LEU A 90 -6.24 6.15 -11.41
CA LEU A 90 -4.81 5.83 -11.46
C LEU A 90 -4.49 4.34 -11.34
N ILE A 91 -5.42 3.52 -10.84
CA ILE A 91 -5.27 2.07 -10.72
C ILE A 91 -6.37 1.42 -11.54
N GLU A 92 -6.03 0.61 -12.54
CA GLU A 92 -6.97 -0.14 -13.36
C GLU A 92 -6.96 -1.63 -12.99
N THR A 93 -8.07 -2.34 -13.25
CA THR A 93 -8.12 -3.80 -13.07
C THR A 93 -7.78 -4.41 -14.41
N VAL A 94 -6.80 -5.29 -14.41
CA VAL A 94 -6.48 -6.12 -15.57
C VAL A 94 -7.01 -7.52 -15.30
N THR A 95 -8.02 -7.94 -16.04
CA THR A 95 -8.58 -9.29 -15.93
C THR A 95 -7.47 -10.31 -16.16
N GLY A 96 -7.28 -11.21 -15.18
CA GLY A 96 -6.25 -12.25 -15.24
C GLY A 96 -4.84 -11.81 -14.84
N ALA A 97 -4.59 -10.51 -14.59
CA ALA A 97 -3.26 -9.99 -14.21
C ALA A 97 -3.28 -9.10 -12.94
N GLY A 98 -4.45 -8.81 -12.36
CA GLY A 98 -4.56 -8.05 -11.12
C GLY A 98 -4.81 -6.57 -11.37
N TYR A 99 -3.88 -5.71 -10.97
CA TYR A 99 -4.04 -4.26 -11.05
C TYR A 99 -2.84 -3.62 -11.76
N ARG A 100 -3.07 -2.54 -12.52
CA ARG A 100 -2.00 -1.75 -13.16
C ARG A 100 -2.17 -0.27 -12.87
N ILE A 101 -1.09 0.50 -12.97
CA ILE A 101 -1.19 1.97 -12.97
C ILE A 101 -1.58 2.45 -14.37
N ALA A 102 -2.59 3.32 -14.44
CA ALA A 102 -3.00 3.96 -15.69
C ALA A 102 -1.86 4.88 -16.21
N PRO A 103 -1.64 4.96 -17.54
CA PRO A 103 -0.58 5.79 -18.12
C PRO A 103 -0.73 7.28 -17.83
#